data_AF-A0A929H3S0-F1
#
_entry.id   AF-A0A929H3S0-F1
#
_cell.length_a   1.000
_cell.length_b   1.000
_cell.length_c   1.000
_cell.angle_alpha   90.00
_cell.angle_beta   90.00
_cell.angle_gamma   90.00
#
_symmetry.space_group_name_H-M   'P 1'
#
loop_
_entity.id
_entity.type
_entity.pdbx_description
1 polymer ?
#
loop_
_entity_poly.entity_id
_entity_poly.type
_entity_poly.pdbx_seq_one_letter_code
_entity_poly.pdbx_strand_id
1 'polypeptide(L)' 'MSEQVITILGLGNILMQDEGIGVHIANLLDKTYRFEPEIRIIDGGTTGTDLLPYFEDSNKVLIIDAVNFEK' A
#
# COMPACT_ATOMS: atom_id res chain seq x y z
N MET A 1 -21.89 -10.15 -10.49
CA MET A 1 -21.38 -9.67 -9.19
C MET A 1 -20.14 -8.86 -9.52
N SER A 2 -20.06 -7.59 -9.11
CA SER A 2 -18.82 -6.81 -9.29
C SER A 2 -17.73 -7.47 -8.46
N GLU A 3 -16.58 -7.72 -9.08
CA GLU A 3 -15.40 -8.26 -8.42
C GLU A 3 -14.97 -7.28 -7.31
N GLN A 4 -14.75 -7.77 -6.08
CA GLN A 4 -14.30 -6.91 -4.99
C GLN A 4 -12.80 -6.66 -5.14
N VAL A 5 -12.42 -5.44 -5.52
CA VAL A 5 -11.03 -5.00 -5.63
C VAL A 5 -10.57 -4.50 -4.28
N ILE A 6 -9.60 -5.19 -3.69
CA ILE A 6 -8.91 -4.78 -2.46
C ILE A 6 -7.49 -4.38 -2.83
N THR A 7 -7.07 -3.19 -2.37
CA THR A 7 -5.72 -2.68 -2.59
C THR A 7 -4.97 -2.49 -1.27
N ILE A 8 -3.73 -2.96 -1.22
CA ILE A 8 -2.76 -2.65 -0.17
C ILE A 8 -1.77 -1.64 -0.74
N LEU A 9 -1.55 -0.54 -0.02
CA LEU A 9 -0.69 0.55 -0.42
C LEU A 9 0.40 0.75 0.64
N GLY A 10 1.65 0.42 0.27
CA GLY A 10 2.81 0.71 1.10
C GLY A 10 3.34 2.10 0.80
N LEU A 11 3.37 2.98 1.81
CA LEU A 11 3.88 4.34 1.70
C LEU A 11 5.20 4.49 2.44
N GLY A 12 5.92 5.57 2.11
CA GLY A 12 7.11 6.01 2.80
C GLY A 12 8.36 6.06 1.91
N ASN A 13 9.42 6.65 2.45
CA ASN A 13 10.69 6.81 1.76
C ASN A 13 11.71 5.75 2.18
N ILE A 14 12.02 4.81 1.28
CA ILE A 14 13.02 3.74 1.51
C ILE A 14 14.42 4.26 1.83
N LEU A 15 14.72 5.52 1.53
CA LEU A 15 16.02 6.14 1.84
C LEU A 15 16.07 6.72 3.26
N MET A 16 14.94 6.81 3.96
CA MET A 16 14.80 7.49 5.25
C MET A 16 14.45 6.54 6.40
N GLN A 17 15.40 5.66 6.76
CA GLN A 17 15.31 4.79 7.94
C GLN A 17 13.92 4.11 8.08
N ASP A 18 13.23 4.37 9.20
CA ASP A 18 11.95 3.74 9.53
C ASP A 18 10.78 4.28 8.70
N GLU A 19 10.93 5.43 8.02
CA GLU A 19 9.90 5.97 7.13
C GLU A 19 9.56 4.98 6.01
N GLY A 20 10.55 4.24 5.50
CA GLY A 20 10.37 3.29 4.40
C GLY A 20 9.64 1.99 4.77
N ILE A 21 9.21 1.81 6.02
CA ILE A 21 8.66 0.53 6.50
C ILE A 21 7.41 0.09 5.72
N GLY A 22 6.55 1.03 5.32
CA GLY A 22 5.32 0.72 4.57
C GLY A 22 5.62 0.12 3.20
N VAL A 23 6.55 0.73 2.47
CA VAL A 23 7.07 0.21 1.19
C VAL A 23 7.72 -1.17 1.35
N HIS A 24 8.51 -1.38 2.41
CA HIS A 24 9.13 -2.68 2.66
C HIS A 24 8.11 -3.78 2.95
N ILE A 25 7.05 -3.49 3.70
CA ILE A 25 5.97 -4.45 3.99
C ILE A 25 5.21 -4.79 2.72
N ALA A 26 4.83 -3.80 1.90
CA ALA A 26 4.12 -4.06 0.64
C ALA A 26 4.95 -4.97 -0.29
N ASN A 27 6.22 -4.65 -0.47
CA ASN A 27 7.15 -5.47 -1.27
C ASN A 27 7.34 -6.89 -0.71
N LEU A 28 7.33 -7.06 0.62
CA LEU A 28 7.40 -8.37 1.24
C LEU A 28 6.12 -9.18 0.96
N LEU A 29 4.95 -8.57 1.15
CA LEU A 29 3.65 -9.21 0.92
C LEU A 29 3.51 -9.70 -0.52
N ASP A 30 3.87 -8.85 -1.49
CA ASP A 30 3.83 -9.20 -2.92
C ASP A 30 4.75 -10.37 -3.27
N LYS A 31 5.92 -10.45 -2.63
CA LYS A 31 6.89 -11.54 -2.86
C LYS A 31 6.50 -12.85 -2.18
N THR A 32 5.84 -12.80 -1.02
CA THR A 32 5.72 -13.96 -0.12
C THR A 32 4.33 -14.56 -0.05
N TYR A 33 3.29 -13.80 -0.41
CA TYR A 33 1.91 -14.26 -0.31
C TYR A 33 1.20 -14.27 -1.66
N ARG A 34 0.23 -15.16 -1.79
CA ARG A 34 -0.78 -15.16 -2.85
C ARG A 34 -2.13 -15.19 -2.17
N PHE A 35 -3.03 -14.33 -2.61
CA PHE A 35 -4.34 -14.15 -2.01
C PHE A 35 -5.42 -14.65 -2.95
N GLU A 36 -6.48 -15.22 -2.37
CA GLU A 36 -7.70 -15.57 -3.07
C GLU A 36 -8.89 -14.99 -2.29
N PRO A 37 -9.65 -14.02 -2.85
CA PRO A 37 -9.46 -13.38 -4.16
C PRO A 37 -8.15 -12.58 -4.24
N GLU A 38 -7.71 -12.28 -5.48
CA GLU A 38 -6.48 -11.53 -5.72
C GLU A 38 -6.53 -10.16 -5.04
N ILE A 39 -5.43 -9.79 -4.38
CA ILE A 39 -5.26 -8.48 -3.74
C ILE A 39 -4.22 -7.72 -4.52
N ARG A 40 -4.56 -6.49 -4.90
CA ARG A 40 -3.63 -5.57 -5.56
C ARG A 40 -2.68 -4.99 -4.51
N ILE A 41 -1.37 -5.13 -4.72
CA ILE A 41 -0.36 -4.59 -3.80
C ILE A 41 0.45 -3.54 -4.57
N ILE A 42 0.54 -2.34 -4.00
CA ILE A 42 1.16 -1.17 -4.65
C ILE A 42 2.26 -0.61 -3.75
N ASP A 43 3.44 -0.43 -4.33
CA ASP A 43 4.50 0.43 -3.79
C ASP A 43 4.15 1.88 -4.15
N GLY A 44 3.66 2.64 -3.17
CA GLY A 44 3.24 4.03 -3.36
C GLY A 44 4.37 5.04 -3.16
N GLY A 45 5.50 4.61 -2.57
CA GLY A 45 6.59 5.49 -2.17
C GLY A 45 6.10 6.73 -1.43
N THR A 46 6.56 7.90 -1.89
CA THR A 46 6.17 9.23 -1.39
C THR A 46 5.18 9.95 -2.32
N THR A 47 4.54 9.23 -3.22
CA THR A 47 3.72 9.81 -4.29
C THR A 47 2.35 10.20 -3.74
N GLY A 48 1.89 11.42 -4.01
CA GLY A 48 0.60 11.93 -3.53
C GLY A 48 -0.54 11.65 -4.51
N THR A 49 -0.76 12.61 -5.42
CA THR A 49 -1.90 12.61 -6.35
C THR A 49 -1.91 11.44 -7.32
N ASP A 50 -0.75 10.87 -7.66
CA ASP A 50 -0.67 9.74 -8.60
C ASP A 50 -1.25 8.46 -8.01
N LEU A 51 -1.55 8.44 -6.71
CA LEU A 51 -2.19 7.31 -6.05
C LEU A 51 -3.72 7.34 -6.13
N LEU A 52 -4.32 8.49 -6.51
CA LEU A 52 -5.78 8.67 -6.58
C LEU A 52 -6.52 7.58 -7.38
N PRO A 53 -6.03 7.13 -8.56
CA PRO A 53 -6.71 6.06 -9.31
C PRO A 53 -6.87 4.77 -8.49
N TYR A 54 -5.91 4.44 -7.63
CA TYR A 54 -6.00 3.24 -6.79
C TYR A 54 -7.05 3.36 -5.69
N PHE A 55 -7.38 4.57 -5.24
CA PHE A 55 -8.48 4.80 -4.31
C PHE A 55 -9.84 4.70 -5.02
N GLU A 56 -9.95 5.25 -6.23
CA GLU A 56 -11.19 5.24 -7.00
C GLU A 56 -11.56 3.84 -7.51
N ASP A 57 -10.56 3.07 -7.94
CA ASP A 57 -10.77 1.73 -8.51
C ASP A 57 -10.95 0.62 -7.45
N SER A 58 -10.76 0.93 -6.17
CA SER A 58 -10.79 -0.07 -5.09
C SER A 58 -12.06 0.01 -4.26
N ASN A 59 -12.60 -1.15 -3.88
CA ASN A 59 -13.69 -1.22 -2.89
C ASN A 59 -13.18 -1.04 -1.46
N LYS A 60 -11.93 -1.45 -1.20
CA LYS A 60 -11.25 -1.28 0.09
C LYS A 60 -9.78 -0.96 -0.13
N VAL A 61 -9.23 -0.07 0.68
CA VAL A 61 -7.81 0.27 0.68
C VAL A 61 -7.25 0.07 2.09
N LEU A 62 -6.15 -0.67 2.18
CA LEU A 62 -5.31 -0.75 3.38
C LEU A 62 -4.03 0.03 3.13
N ILE A 63 -3.80 1.08 3.92
CA ILE A 63 -2.57 1.87 3.87
C ILE A 63 -1.63 1.37 4.97
N ILE A 64 -0.36 1.20 4.60
CA ILE A 64 0.72 0.84 5.52
C ILE A 64 1.77 1.94 5.43
N ASP A 65 2.00 2.65 6.53
CA ASP A 65 2.89 3.80 6.59
C ASP A 65 3.53 3.92 7.97
N ALA A 66 4.71 4.53 8.03
CA ALA A 66 5.31 4.95 9.30
C ALA A 66 4.72 6.30 9.69
N VAL A 67 3.98 6.33 10.79
CA VAL A 67 3.37 7.56 11.30
C VAL A 67 3.90 7.86 12.68
N ASN A 68 4.46 9.06 12.85
CA ASN A 68 4.71 9.63 14.17
C ASN A 68 3.45 10.36 14.63
N PHE A 69 2.79 9.84 15.66
CA PHE A 69 1.60 10.44 16.28
C PHE A 69 1.95 11.37 17.46
N GLU A 70 3.22 11.74 17.65
CA GLU A 70 3.64 12.73 18.63
C GLU A 70 2.79 14.00 18.48
N LYS A 71 1.91 14.17 19.46
CA LYS A 71 1.21 15.41 19.74
C LYS A 71 2.14 16.37 20.46
#